data_AF-A0A8J5EXI0-F1
#
_entry.id   AF-A0A8J5EXI0-F1
#
_cell.length_a   1.000
_cell.length_b   1.000
_cell.length_c   1.000
_cell.angle_alpha   90.00
_cell.angle_beta   90.00
_cell.angle_gamma   90.00
#
_symmetry.space_group_name_H-M   'P 1'
#
loop_
_entity.id
_entity.type
_entity.pdbx_description
1 polymer ?
#
loop_
_entity_poly.entity_id
_entity_poly.type
_entity_poly.pdbx_seq_one_letter_code
_entity_poly.pdbx_strand_id
1 'polypeptide(L)'
;MRPEDIDYTRPVYECHSCSDLASKMAASLAAASIVFKDSKTYSDKLVHGAKTLFQYGRLQRGRYSPGGTDPAIFYNSTGYWDEFLWGGSWLYFATGNSSYLQLATAPALAKHAGAFWGGPDYGVFSWDNKLTGSQVLLSRLRLFLSPGYPYEEILSTFHNQTGNIMCSYLPFFKSFNRTKGGLIQLNHGHVLREEKMASSANSLCRAELESRGLKWRSMRTFVDDMF
;
A
#
# COMPACT_ATOMS: atom_id res chain seq x y z
N MET A 1 15.95 13.02 27.60
CA MET A 1 16.43 13.97 26.58
C MET A 1 15.26 14.28 25.67
N ARG A 2 14.91 15.55 25.47
CA ARG A 2 13.91 15.93 24.46
C ARG A 2 14.62 16.05 23.09
N PRO A 3 13.90 15.98 21.96
CA PRO A 3 14.52 16.14 20.65
C PRO A 3 15.34 17.44 20.48
N GLU A 4 14.94 18.53 21.16
CA GLU A 4 15.62 19.83 21.14
C GLU A 4 16.95 19.83 21.91
N ASP A 5 17.15 18.86 22.80
CA ASP A 5 18.35 18.75 23.66
C ASP A 5 19.39 17.76 23.10
N ILE A 6 19.21 17.30 21.85
CA ILE A 6 20.13 16.34 21.21
C ILE A 6 21.45 17.02 20.86
N ASP A 7 22.55 16.51 21.43
CA ASP A 7 23.92 17.01 21.23
C ASP A 7 24.82 16.05 20.44
N TYR A 8 24.34 14.85 20.11
CA TYR A 8 25.07 13.87 19.30
C TYR A 8 24.93 14.10 17.79
N THR A 9 25.92 13.66 17.02
CA THR A 9 25.94 13.77 15.55
C THR A 9 24.80 12.98 14.91
N ARG A 10 24.10 13.61 13.94
CA ARG A 10 23.02 12.99 13.16
C ARG A 10 23.48 12.75 11.71
N PRO A 11 24.10 11.60 11.40
CA PRO A 11 24.60 11.34 10.06
C PRO A 11 23.47 11.26 9.03
N VAL A 12 23.77 11.70 7.81
CA VAL A 12 22.89 11.56 6.64
C VAL A 12 23.38 10.37 5.84
N TYR A 13 22.48 9.46 5.52
CA TYR A 13 22.76 8.31 4.67
C TYR A 13 22.14 8.54 3.29
N GLU A 14 22.98 8.47 2.28
CA GLU A 14 22.56 8.47 0.89
C GLU A 14 22.41 7.03 0.40
N CYS A 15 21.44 6.82 -0.47
CA CYS A 15 21.22 5.52 -1.06
C CYS A 15 21.19 5.63 -2.58
N HIS A 16 22.06 4.86 -3.22
CA HIS A 16 22.21 4.82 -4.68
C HIS A 16 21.46 3.67 -5.36
N SER A 17 20.84 2.77 -4.58
CA SER A 17 20.07 1.64 -5.08
C SER A 17 19.00 1.21 -4.06
N CYS A 18 17.86 1.90 -4.08
CA CYS A 18 16.74 1.72 -3.13
C CYS A 18 15.40 1.92 -3.81
N SER A 19 15.02 0.92 -4.59
CA SER A 19 13.75 0.85 -5.30
C SER A 19 12.55 0.97 -4.36
N ASP A 20 12.60 0.27 -3.24
CA ASP A 20 11.58 0.24 -2.20
C ASP A 20 11.32 1.64 -1.62
N LEU A 21 12.37 2.29 -1.10
CA LEU A 21 12.25 3.62 -0.51
C LEU A 21 11.84 4.66 -1.55
N ALA A 22 12.48 4.67 -2.71
CA ALA A 22 12.16 5.63 -3.78
C ALA A 22 10.72 5.48 -4.30
N SER A 23 10.23 4.24 -4.44
CA SER A 23 8.86 3.98 -4.90
C SER A 23 7.81 4.29 -3.83
N LYS A 24 8.12 4.06 -2.54
CA LYS A 24 7.30 4.52 -1.41
C LYS A 24 7.19 6.05 -1.36
N MET A 25 8.31 6.75 -1.53
CA MET A 25 8.31 8.22 -1.60
C MET A 25 7.51 8.72 -2.81
N ALA A 26 7.67 8.07 -3.97
CA ALA A 26 6.89 8.41 -5.15
C ALA A 26 5.39 8.24 -4.94
N ALA A 27 4.97 7.13 -4.30
CA ALA A 27 3.58 6.90 -3.95
C ALA A 27 3.04 8.00 -3.01
N SER A 28 3.82 8.39 -1.99
CA SER A 28 3.44 9.43 -1.04
C SER A 28 3.28 10.79 -1.72
N LEU A 29 4.22 11.20 -2.56
CA LEU A 29 4.14 12.45 -3.32
C LEU A 29 2.98 12.44 -4.32
N ALA A 30 2.75 11.32 -5.00
CA ALA A 30 1.62 11.16 -5.91
C ALA A 30 0.28 11.24 -5.18
N ALA A 31 0.12 10.56 -4.05
CA ALA A 31 -1.08 10.65 -3.22
C ALA A 31 -1.31 12.08 -2.72
N ALA A 32 -0.27 12.74 -2.18
CA ALA A 32 -0.34 14.11 -1.72
C ALA A 32 -0.73 15.08 -2.85
N SER A 33 -0.25 14.87 -4.07
CA SER A 33 -0.59 15.73 -5.21
C SER A 33 -2.08 15.73 -5.55
N ILE A 34 -2.79 14.62 -5.27
CA ILE A 34 -4.24 14.51 -5.46
C ILE A 34 -4.97 15.33 -4.39
N VAL A 35 -4.51 15.28 -3.14
CA VAL A 35 -5.07 16.08 -2.04
C VAL A 35 -4.87 17.57 -2.30
N PHE A 36 -3.69 17.97 -2.77
CA PHE A 36 -3.36 19.37 -3.05
C PHE A 36 -3.75 19.83 -4.46
N LYS A 37 -4.69 19.14 -5.12
CA LYS A 37 -5.07 19.41 -6.53
C LYS A 37 -5.49 20.87 -6.78
N ASP A 38 -6.13 21.50 -5.79
CA ASP A 38 -6.56 22.90 -5.89
C ASP A 38 -5.39 23.90 -5.83
N SER A 39 -4.28 23.52 -5.20
CA SER A 39 -3.01 24.25 -5.26
C SER A 39 -2.18 23.74 -6.44
N LYS A 40 -2.60 24.11 -7.66
CA LYS A 40 -2.09 23.52 -8.91
C LYS A 40 -0.56 23.50 -9.02
N THR A 41 0.09 24.62 -8.72
CA THR A 41 1.57 24.71 -8.75
C THR A 41 2.23 23.75 -7.77
N TYR A 42 1.66 23.54 -6.59
CA TYR A 42 2.20 22.62 -5.60
C TYR A 42 1.92 21.16 -5.98
N SER A 43 0.68 20.86 -6.41
CA SER A 43 0.32 19.54 -6.96
C SER A 43 1.26 19.12 -8.09
N ASP A 44 1.53 20.00 -9.05
CA ASP A 44 2.42 19.69 -10.18
C ASP A 44 3.88 19.46 -9.73
N LYS A 45 4.36 20.21 -8.72
CA LYS A 45 5.68 19.95 -8.11
C LYS A 45 5.75 18.57 -7.46
N LEU A 46 4.70 18.16 -6.75
CA LEU A 46 4.62 16.84 -6.12
C LEU A 46 4.58 15.72 -7.17
N VAL A 47 3.75 15.87 -8.21
CA VAL A 47 3.71 14.92 -9.34
C VAL A 47 5.08 14.81 -10.01
N HIS A 48 5.76 15.93 -10.24
CA HIS A 48 7.11 15.92 -10.82
C HIS A 48 8.09 15.13 -9.95
N GLY A 49 8.15 15.41 -8.64
CA GLY A 49 8.98 14.66 -7.70
C GLY A 49 8.64 13.17 -7.66
N ALA A 50 7.35 12.82 -7.69
CA ALA A 50 6.89 11.44 -7.71
C ALA A 50 7.38 10.68 -8.94
N LYS A 51 7.27 11.29 -10.13
CA LYS A 51 7.76 10.70 -11.39
C LYS A 51 9.27 10.46 -11.35
N THR A 52 10.03 11.46 -10.89
CA THR A 52 11.49 11.39 -10.80
C THR A 52 11.94 10.27 -9.87
N LEU A 53 11.36 10.17 -8.67
CA LEU A 53 11.69 9.13 -7.69
C LEU A 53 11.29 7.74 -8.17
N PHE A 54 10.12 7.60 -8.78
CA PHE A 54 9.68 6.30 -9.30
C PHE A 54 10.57 5.83 -10.44
N GLN A 55 10.93 6.73 -11.37
CA GLN A 55 11.87 6.42 -12.44
C GLN A 55 13.23 6.01 -11.89
N TYR A 56 13.75 6.75 -10.91
CA TYR A 56 15.00 6.42 -10.22
C TYR A 56 14.93 5.02 -9.60
N GLY A 57 13.91 4.74 -8.79
CA GLY A 57 13.73 3.43 -8.13
C GLY A 57 13.58 2.28 -9.12
N ARG A 58 13.00 2.52 -10.30
CA ARG A 58 12.86 1.50 -11.37
C ARG A 58 14.18 1.20 -12.08
N LEU A 59 15.04 2.20 -12.25
CA LEU A 59 16.33 2.10 -12.93
C LEU A 59 17.44 1.58 -12.01
N GLN A 60 17.54 2.11 -10.79
CA GLN A 60 18.55 1.75 -9.80
C GLN A 60 17.99 0.74 -8.81
N ARG A 61 18.02 -0.54 -9.22
CA ARG A 61 17.33 -1.61 -8.48
C ARG A 61 18.09 -2.10 -7.26
N GLY A 62 17.48 -1.96 -6.10
CA GLY A 62 18.04 -2.42 -4.83
C GLY A 62 17.09 -2.17 -3.66
N ARG A 63 17.46 -2.68 -2.49
CA ARG A 63 16.78 -2.41 -1.22
C ARG A 63 17.55 -1.32 -0.48
N TYR A 64 16.87 -0.41 0.20
CA TYR A 64 17.56 0.60 1.02
C TYR A 64 18.24 0.01 2.25
N SER A 65 17.85 -1.19 2.67
CA SER A 65 18.38 -1.88 3.85
C SER A 65 19.00 -3.24 3.46
N PRO A 66 20.10 -3.27 2.68
CA PRO A 66 20.84 -4.51 2.50
C PRO A 66 21.39 -4.99 3.86
N GLY A 67 21.63 -6.29 3.98
CA GLY A 67 22.08 -6.89 5.25
C GLY A 67 23.33 -6.20 5.80
N GLY A 68 23.35 -5.95 7.11
CA GLY A 68 24.47 -5.29 7.79
C GLY A 68 24.43 -3.76 7.77
N THR A 69 23.36 -3.14 7.28
CA THR A 69 23.15 -1.68 7.35
C THR A 69 22.31 -1.28 8.55
N ASP A 70 22.53 -0.09 9.11
CA ASP A 70 21.76 0.44 10.24
C ASP A 70 20.24 0.42 10.03
N PRO A 71 19.70 0.77 8.84
CA PRO A 71 18.26 0.70 8.60
C PRO A 71 17.72 -0.73 8.69
N ALA A 72 18.51 -1.76 8.38
CA ALA A 72 18.08 -3.15 8.49
C ALA A 72 17.84 -3.61 9.94
N ILE A 73 18.35 -2.88 10.93
CA ILE A 73 18.12 -3.19 12.35
C ILE A 73 16.69 -2.79 12.77
N PHE A 74 16.16 -1.70 12.21
CA PHE A 74 14.90 -1.10 12.63
C PHE A 74 13.77 -1.29 11.61
N TYR A 75 14.10 -1.09 10.33
CA TYR A 75 13.18 -1.15 9.20
C TYR A 75 13.83 -1.97 8.08
N ASN A 76 13.85 -3.30 8.25
CA ASN A 76 14.41 -4.21 7.25
C ASN A 76 13.44 -4.48 6.10
N SER A 77 13.76 -3.99 4.91
CA SER A 77 13.02 -4.23 3.68
C SER A 77 13.13 -5.68 3.21
N THR A 78 12.00 -6.32 2.89
CA THR A 78 11.97 -7.67 2.32
C THR A 78 12.02 -7.68 0.79
N GLY A 79 11.68 -6.57 0.13
CA GLY A 79 11.59 -6.47 -1.32
C GLY A 79 11.25 -5.07 -1.79
N TYR A 80 11.05 -4.91 -3.11
CA TYR A 80 10.65 -3.64 -3.72
C TYR A 80 9.50 -3.79 -4.73
N TRP A 81 9.00 -5.02 -4.92
CA TRP A 81 8.08 -5.34 -6.01
C TRP A 81 6.67 -4.85 -5.71
N ASP A 82 6.22 -4.98 -4.46
CA ASP A 82 4.96 -4.43 -3.99
C ASP A 82 5.00 -2.89 -3.94
N GLU A 83 6.15 -2.27 -3.72
CA GLU A 83 6.32 -0.82 -3.81
C GLU A 83 6.24 -0.30 -5.24
N PHE A 84 6.74 -1.05 -6.22
CA PHE A 84 6.50 -0.70 -7.63
C PHE A 84 5.02 -0.75 -7.99
N LEU A 85 4.32 -1.75 -7.46
CA LEU A 85 2.88 -1.90 -7.67
C LEU A 85 2.11 -0.75 -7.00
N TRP A 86 2.48 -0.40 -5.77
CA TRP A 86 1.91 0.73 -5.02
C TRP A 86 2.21 2.09 -5.66
N GLY A 87 3.47 2.36 -5.99
CA GLY A 87 3.90 3.59 -6.63
C GLY A 87 3.29 3.79 -8.01
N GLY A 88 3.24 2.72 -8.82
CA GLY A 88 2.56 2.73 -10.12
C GLY A 88 1.08 3.03 -9.97
N SER A 89 0.40 2.41 -9.01
CA SER A 89 -1.02 2.67 -8.74
C SER A 89 -1.28 4.14 -8.41
N TRP A 90 -0.54 4.73 -7.46
CA TRP A 90 -0.72 6.14 -7.10
C TRP A 90 -0.34 7.12 -8.21
N LEU A 91 0.72 6.84 -8.97
CA LEU A 91 1.09 7.66 -10.11
C LEU A 91 0.03 7.63 -11.21
N TYR A 92 -0.63 6.48 -11.42
CA TYR A 92 -1.79 6.42 -12.31
C TYR A 92 -2.92 7.34 -11.81
N PHE A 93 -3.31 7.28 -10.54
CA PHE A 93 -4.35 8.17 -10.01
C PHE A 93 -3.97 9.66 -10.06
N ALA A 94 -2.70 9.99 -9.82
CA ALA A 94 -2.24 11.37 -9.84
C ALA A 94 -2.13 11.97 -11.25
N THR A 95 -1.85 11.14 -12.26
CA THR A 95 -1.48 11.61 -13.60
C THR A 95 -2.44 11.21 -14.72
N GLY A 96 -3.26 10.18 -14.50
CA GLY A 96 -4.05 9.53 -15.55
C GLY A 96 -3.24 8.77 -16.59
N ASN A 97 -1.92 8.67 -16.46
CA ASN A 97 -1.06 8.02 -17.45
C ASN A 97 -1.19 6.49 -17.37
N SER A 98 -1.74 5.89 -18.43
CA SER A 98 -2.02 4.45 -18.54
C SER A 98 -0.78 3.56 -18.47
N SER A 99 0.43 4.07 -18.78
CA SER A 99 1.67 3.29 -18.61
C SER A 99 1.89 2.84 -17.16
N TYR A 100 1.49 3.65 -16.18
CA TYR A 100 1.58 3.27 -14.77
C TYR A 100 0.56 2.20 -14.40
N LEU A 101 -0.65 2.29 -14.95
CA LEU A 101 -1.68 1.25 -14.77
C LEU A 101 -1.22 -0.06 -15.40
N GLN A 102 -0.71 -0.01 -16.64
CA GLN A 102 -0.17 -1.19 -17.33
C GLN A 102 0.95 -1.86 -16.54
N LEU A 103 1.82 -1.07 -15.91
CA LEU A 103 2.85 -1.60 -15.01
C LEU A 103 2.24 -2.23 -13.76
N ALA A 104 1.32 -1.53 -13.08
CA ALA A 104 0.69 -1.98 -11.84
C ALA A 104 -0.16 -3.25 -12.02
N THR A 105 -0.67 -3.47 -13.24
CA THR A 105 -1.43 -4.68 -13.62
C THR A 105 -0.61 -5.65 -14.45
N ALA A 106 0.72 -5.55 -14.47
CA ALA A 106 1.55 -6.51 -15.18
C ALA A 106 1.56 -7.85 -14.41
N PRO A 107 1.24 -9.00 -15.03
CA PRO A 107 1.21 -10.29 -14.35
C PRO A 107 2.53 -10.67 -13.67
N ALA A 108 3.66 -10.33 -14.31
CA ALA A 108 4.99 -10.54 -13.74
C ALA A 108 5.21 -9.71 -12.46
N LEU A 109 4.75 -8.45 -12.45
CA LEU A 109 4.87 -7.60 -11.27
C LEU A 109 4.02 -8.14 -10.12
N ALA A 110 2.76 -8.50 -10.39
CA ALA A 110 1.88 -9.12 -9.41
C ALA A 110 2.50 -10.39 -8.81
N LYS A 111 3.08 -11.26 -9.66
CA LYS A 111 3.76 -12.49 -9.23
C LYS A 111 4.95 -12.21 -8.31
N HIS A 112 5.80 -11.26 -8.67
CA HIS A 112 6.97 -10.91 -7.86
C HIS A 112 6.61 -10.18 -6.56
N ALA A 113 5.52 -9.41 -6.56
CA ALA A 113 4.98 -8.72 -5.39
C ALA A 113 4.26 -9.64 -4.39
N GLY A 114 4.22 -10.96 -4.64
CA GLY A 114 3.58 -11.89 -3.70
C GLY A 114 2.10 -12.15 -3.97
N ALA A 115 1.50 -11.59 -5.02
CA ALA A 115 0.04 -11.63 -5.22
C ALA A 115 -0.52 -13.06 -5.26
N PHE A 116 0.23 -14.03 -5.78
CA PHE A 116 -0.23 -15.42 -5.92
C PHE A 116 0.31 -16.36 -4.84
N TRP A 117 0.94 -15.80 -3.79
CA TRP A 117 1.57 -16.56 -2.73
C TRP A 117 0.75 -16.42 -1.45
N GLY A 118 0.48 -17.54 -0.76
CA GLY A 118 -0.08 -17.51 0.58
C GLY A 118 1.01 -17.30 1.65
N GLY A 119 0.61 -17.12 2.90
CA GLY A 119 1.54 -17.01 4.01
C GLY A 119 0.90 -16.33 5.22
N PRO A 120 1.58 -16.36 6.39
CA PRO A 120 1.07 -15.72 7.60
C PRO A 120 0.98 -14.19 7.48
N ASP A 121 1.83 -13.57 6.64
CA ASP A 121 1.83 -12.13 6.37
C ASP A 121 1.00 -11.74 5.15
N TYR A 122 0.39 -12.71 4.46
CA TYR A 122 -0.47 -12.41 3.31
C TYR A 122 -1.74 -11.71 3.81
N GLY A 123 -2.07 -10.58 3.18
CA GLY A 123 -3.15 -9.72 3.64
C GLY A 123 -2.69 -8.63 4.62
N VAL A 124 -1.51 -8.71 5.22
CA VAL A 124 -1.06 -7.71 6.19
C VAL A 124 -0.46 -6.50 5.47
N PHE A 125 -1.16 -5.37 5.51
CA PHE A 125 -0.62 -4.09 5.04
C PHE A 125 0.27 -3.48 6.12
N SER A 126 1.55 -3.27 5.79
CA SER A 126 2.55 -2.78 6.73
C SER A 126 3.41 -1.68 6.11
N TRP A 127 4.38 -1.18 6.85
CA TRP A 127 5.40 -0.29 6.30
C TRP A 127 6.30 -1.01 5.27
N ASP A 128 6.44 -2.34 5.36
CA ASP A 128 7.21 -3.16 4.43
C ASP A 128 6.35 -3.57 3.23
N ASN A 129 5.21 -4.25 3.46
CA ASN A 129 4.37 -4.85 2.42
C ASN A 129 3.17 -3.97 2.02
N LYS A 130 3.08 -3.61 0.72
CA LYS A 130 2.02 -2.76 0.12
C LYS A 130 1.03 -3.50 -0.75
N LEU A 131 1.19 -4.82 -0.90
CA LEU A 131 0.39 -5.62 -1.83
C LEU A 131 -1.10 -5.46 -1.55
N THR A 132 -1.53 -5.67 -0.30
CA THR A 132 -2.95 -5.62 0.09
C THR A 132 -3.56 -4.23 -0.14
N GLY A 133 -2.84 -3.16 0.22
CA GLY A 133 -3.31 -1.80 -0.02
C GLY A 133 -3.49 -1.52 -1.51
N SER A 134 -2.57 -2.02 -2.33
CA SER A 134 -2.64 -1.86 -3.77
C SER A 134 -3.76 -2.69 -4.42
N GLN A 135 -3.98 -3.92 -3.94
CA GLN A 135 -5.08 -4.78 -4.38
C GLN A 135 -6.43 -4.11 -4.11
N VAL A 136 -6.63 -3.53 -2.91
CA VAL A 136 -7.85 -2.78 -2.57
C VAL A 136 -8.02 -1.57 -3.51
N LEU A 137 -6.96 -0.79 -3.70
CA LEU A 137 -6.98 0.42 -4.52
C LEU A 137 -7.32 0.11 -6.00
N LEU A 138 -6.73 -0.94 -6.56
CA LEU A 138 -6.98 -1.38 -7.93
C LEU A 138 -8.33 -2.11 -8.07
N SER A 139 -8.81 -2.78 -7.04
CA SER A 139 -10.17 -3.34 -7.01
C SER A 139 -11.21 -2.23 -7.10
N ARG A 140 -11.01 -1.12 -6.38
CA ARG A 140 -11.84 0.07 -6.51
C ARG A 140 -11.83 0.61 -7.94
N LEU A 141 -10.65 0.70 -8.56
CA LEU A 141 -10.53 1.12 -9.96
C LEU A 141 -11.40 0.26 -10.90
N ARG A 142 -11.33 -1.07 -10.73
CA ARG A 142 -12.13 -2.02 -11.53
C ARG A 142 -13.63 -1.79 -11.36
N LEU A 143 -14.09 -1.63 -10.12
CA LEU A 143 -15.51 -1.50 -9.79
C LEU A 143 -16.13 -0.20 -10.32
N PHE A 144 -15.40 0.92 -10.27
CA PHE A 144 -15.96 2.23 -10.61
C PHE A 144 -15.64 2.70 -12.03
N LEU A 145 -14.45 2.39 -12.54
CA LEU A 145 -14.01 2.87 -13.86
C LEU A 145 -13.95 1.75 -14.91
N SER A 146 -13.90 0.49 -14.49
CA SER A 146 -13.92 -0.70 -15.37
C SER A 146 -13.09 -0.52 -16.65
N PRO A 147 -11.77 -0.32 -16.54
CA PRO A 147 -10.93 0.05 -17.68
C PRO A 147 -10.80 -1.06 -18.75
N GLY A 148 -11.30 -2.27 -18.47
CA GLY A 148 -11.38 -3.37 -19.43
C GLY A 148 -10.01 -3.97 -19.80
N TYR A 149 -9.93 -4.51 -21.02
CA TYR A 149 -8.69 -5.08 -21.56
C TYR A 149 -7.62 -3.98 -21.77
N PRO A 150 -6.33 -4.24 -21.48
CA PRO A 150 -5.71 -5.50 -21.05
C PRO A 150 -5.65 -5.70 -19.51
N TYR A 151 -6.29 -4.83 -18.73
CA TYR A 151 -6.11 -4.77 -17.28
C TYR A 151 -7.01 -5.76 -16.52
N GLU A 152 -8.15 -6.14 -17.11
CA GLU A 152 -9.23 -6.87 -16.44
C GLU A 152 -8.78 -8.17 -15.76
N GLU A 153 -7.86 -8.94 -16.35
CA GLU A 153 -7.41 -10.21 -15.77
C GLU A 153 -6.78 -10.02 -14.38
N ILE A 154 -5.82 -9.10 -14.27
CA ILE A 154 -5.14 -8.81 -13.00
C ILE A 154 -6.04 -8.02 -12.05
N LEU A 155 -6.87 -7.11 -12.57
CA LEU A 155 -7.83 -6.38 -11.74
C LEU A 155 -8.89 -7.32 -11.12
N SER A 156 -9.39 -8.29 -11.87
CA SER A 156 -10.34 -9.31 -11.39
C SER A 156 -9.68 -10.21 -10.35
N THR A 157 -8.43 -10.60 -10.59
CA THR A 157 -7.60 -11.34 -9.62
C THR A 157 -7.46 -10.57 -8.30
N PHE A 158 -7.04 -9.30 -8.35
CA PHE A 158 -6.88 -8.47 -7.15
C PHE A 158 -8.20 -8.26 -6.42
N HIS A 159 -9.31 -8.15 -7.14
CA HIS A 159 -10.64 -8.07 -6.54
C HIS A 159 -11.00 -9.34 -5.76
N ASN A 160 -10.80 -10.52 -6.36
CA ASN A 160 -11.05 -11.79 -5.67
C ASN A 160 -10.13 -11.98 -4.46
N GLN A 161 -8.85 -11.61 -4.59
CA GLN A 161 -7.88 -11.68 -3.50
C GLN A 161 -8.23 -10.72 -2.36
N THR A 162 -8.67 -9.51 -2.68
CA THR A 162 -9.17 -8.55 -1.70
C THR A 162 -10.35 -9.16 -0.95
N GLY A 163 -11.33 -9.75 -1.65
CA GLY A 163 -12.45 -10.46 -1.01
C GLY A 163 -12.00 -11.55 -0.04
N ASN A 164 -11.01 -12.36 -0.42
CA ASN A 164 -10.45 -13.40 0.45
C ASN A 164 -9.73 -12.82 1.69
N ILE A 165 -8.98 -11.73 1.52
CA ILE A 165 -8.28 -11.03 2.62
C ILE A 165 -9.30 -10.41 3.58
N MET A 166 -10.36 -9.79 3.06
CA MET A 166 -11.40 -9.22 3.92
C MET A 166 -12.13 -10.30 4.73
N CYS A 167 -12.40 -11.46 4.12
CA CYS A 167 -12.98 -12.60 4.83
C CYS A 167 -12.05 -13.15 5.91
N SER A 168 -10.72 -13.19 5.66
CA SER A 168 -9.76 -13.71 6.63
C SER A 168 -9.69 -12.88 7.93
N TYR A 169 -10.07 -11.60 7.87
CA TYR A 169 -10.21 -10.72 9.03
C TYR A 169 -11.45 -10.98 9.89
N LEU A 170 -12.37 -11.84 9.48
CA LEU A 170 -13.56 -12.18 10.26
C LEU A 170 -13.26 -13.27 11.29
N PRO A 171 -13.94 -13.26 12.47
CA PRO A 171 -13.69 -14.21 13.56
C PRO A 171 -13.86 -15.68 13.16
N PHE A 172 -14.66 -15.94 12.13
CA PHE A 172 -14.97 -17.28 11.67
C PHE A 172 -13.79 -17.98 10.96
N PHE A 173 -12.99 -17.26 10.18
CA PHE A 173 -12.02 -17.88 9.25
C PHE A 173 -10.69 -18.31 9.90
N LYS A 174 -10.48 -18.03 11.19
CA LYS A 174 -9.29 -18.39 11.99
C LYS A 174 -7.92 -18.13 11.33
N SER A 175 -7.87 -17.29 10.29
CA SER A 175 -6.64 -16.99 9.54
C SER A 175 -5.65 -16.15 10.35
N PHE A 176 -6.16 -15.32 11.25
CA PHE A 176 -5.38 -14.54 12.19
C PHE A 176 -5.78 -14.86 13.63
N ASN A 177 -4.78 -14.87 14.51
CA ASN A 177 -4.99 -14.99 15.95
C ASN A 177 -5.74 -13.76 16.48
N ARG A 178 -6.43 -13.95 17.61
CA ARG A 178 -7.15 -12.88 18.29
C ARG A 178 -6.84 -12.89 19.77
N THR A 179 -6.75 -11.69 20.36
CA THR A 179 -6.70 -11.56 21.81
C THR A 179 -8.02 -12.05 22.44
N LYS A 180 -8.03 -12.28 23.75
CA LYS A 180 -9.25 -12.61 24.50
C LYS A 180 -10.36 -11.55 24.34
N GLY A 181 -10.00 -10.30 24.04
CA GLY A 181 -10.92 -9.19 23.78
C GLY A 181 -11.43 -9.11 22.34
N GLY A 182 -11.08 -10.06 21.46
CA GLY A 182 -11.55 -10.10 20.07
C GLY A 182 -10.74 -9.25 19.08
N LEU A 183 -9.71 -8.52 19.55
CA LEU A 183 -8.79 -7.78 18.69
C LEU A 183 -7.95 -8.75 17.82
N ILE A 184 -7.92 -8.50 16.52
CA ILE A 184 -7.12 -9.24 15.54
C ILE A 184 -5.63 -8.95 15.69
N GLN A 185 -4.82 -9.99 15.77
CA GLN A 185 -3.36 -9.91 15.87
C GLN A 185 -2.76 -10.06 14.48
N LEU A 186 -2.47 -8.92 13.84
CA LEU A 186 -1.75 -8.87 12.58
C LEU A 186 -0.24 -8.91 12.84
N ASN A 187 0.54 -9.30 11.83
CA ASN A 187 2.01 -9.32 11.90
C ASN A 187 2.55 -10.12 13.11
N HIS A 188 1.98 -11.31 13.32
CA HIS A 188 2.33 -12.21 14.43
C HIS A 188 2.18 -11.60 15.85
N GLY A 189 1.42 -10.50 15.99
CA GLY A 189 1.24 -9.79 17.26
C GLY A 189 2.37 -8.80 17.59
N HIS A 190 3.27 -8.52 16.66
CA HIS A 190 4.28 -7.48 16.80
C HIS A 190 3.69 -6.10 16.42
N VAL A 191 3.92 -5.13 17.32
CA VAL A 191 3.60 -3.68 17.23
C VAL A 191 2.21 -3.30 16.67
N LEU A 192 1.36 -2.78 17.56
CA LEU A 192 -0.04 -2.30 17.39
C LEU A 192 -0.33 -1.27 16.27
N ARG A 193 0.63 -0.88 15.42
CA ARG A 193 0.43 0.18 14.40
C ARG A 193 -0.34 -0.31 13.16
N GLU A 194 -0.27 -1.59 12.83
CA GLU A 194 -0.83 -2.15 11.59
C GLU A 194 -2.30 -2.55 11.73
N GLU A 195 -2.77 -2.77 12.96
CA GLU A 195 -4.18 -3.07 13.27
C GLU A 195 -5.13 -1.94 12.87
N LYS A 196 -4.70 -0.67 13.00
CA LYS A 196 -5.48 0.49 12.54
C LYS A 196 -5.66 0.50 11.02
N MET A 197 -4.67 0.03 10.27
CA MET A 197 -4.74 -0.03 8.79
C MET A 197 -5.71 -1.12 8.31
N ALA A 198 -5.75 -2.28 8.98
CA ALA A 198 -6.77 -3.29 8.70
C ALA A 198 -8.18 -2.84 9.08
N SER A 199 -8.33 -2.02 10.13
CA SER A 199 -9.63 -1.39 10.43
C SER A 199 -10.08 -0.44 9.32
N SER A 200 -9.15 0.31 8.70
CA SER A 200 -9.45 1.15 7.52
C SER A 200 -9.76 0.33 6.27
N ALA A 201 -9.11 -0.82 6.07
CA ALA A 201 -9.47 -1.74 5.00
C ALA A 201 -10.86 -2.37 5.23
N ASN A 202 -11.19 -2.73 6.48
CA ASN A 202 -12.51 -3.22 6.88
C ASN A 202 -13.62 -2.20 6.64
N SER A 203 -13.38 -0.90 6.90
CA SER A 203 -14.38 0.14 6.60
C SER A 203 -14.59 0.34 5.09
N LEU A 204 -13.56 0.17 4.26
CA LEU A 204 -13.70 0.18 2.79
C LEU A 204 -14.54 -1.01 2.30
N CYS A 205 -14.32 -2.22 2.84
CA CYS A 205 -15.16 -3.39 2.52
C CYS A 205 -16.59 -3.25 3.03
N ARG A 206 -16.78 -2.61 4.18
CA ARG A 206 -18.10 -2.26 4.72
C ARG A 206 -18.89 -1.38 3.74
N ALA A 207 -18.25 -0.36 3.18
CA ALA A 207 -18.83 0.48 2.13
C ALA A 207 -19.12 -0.32 0.84
N GLU A 208 -18.28 -1.29 0.50
CA GLU A 208 -18.44 -2.18 -0.65
C GLU A 208 -19.58 -3.21 -0.50
N LEU A 209 -19.83 -3.70 0.71
CA LEU A 209 -20.94 -4.61 0.98
C LEU A 209 -22.27 -3.85 1.13
N GLU A 210 -22.22 -2.63 1.66
CA GLU A 210 -23.37 -1.71 1.70
C GLU A 210 -23.79 -1.26 0.28
N SER A 211 -22.84 -1.02 -0.64
CA SER A 211 -23.15 -0.69 -2.05
C SER A 211 -23.78 -1.86 -2.83
N ARG A 212 -23.62 -3.10 -2.35
CA ARG A 212 -24.24 -4.33 -2.87
C ARG A 212 -25.55 -4.71 -2.17
N GLY A 213 -26.08 -3.85 -1.29
CA GLY A 213 -27.36 -4.07 -0.60
C GLY A 213 -27.31 -5.04 0.59
N LEU A 214 -26.12 -5.45 1.04
CA LEU A 214 -25.94 -6.33 2.19
C LEU A 214 -25.80 -5.49 3.47
N LYS A 215 -26.81 -5.56 4.36
CA LYS A 215 -26.84 -4.77 5.61
C LYS A 215 -25.78 -5.25 6.61
N TRP A 216 -24.75 -4.44 6.81
CA TRP A 216 -23.82 -4.57 7.94
C TRP A 216 -24.39 -3.93 9.21
N ARG A 217 -24.87 -4.76 10.15
CA ARG A 217 -25.19 -4.28 11.50
C ARG A 217 -23.89 -4.05 12.29
N SER A 218 -23.68 -2.79 12.67
CA SER A 218 -22.76 -2.28 13.72
C SER A 218 -21.43 -1.62 13.31
N MET A 219 -21.26 -0.41 13.85
CA MET A 219 -20.18 0.60 13.82
C MET A 219 -20.12 1.56 12.61
N ARG A 220 -20.41 2.84 12.91
CA ARG A 220 -20.52 4.02 12.04
C ARG A 220 -19.17 4.55 11.51
N THR A 221 -19.23 5.05 10.27
CA THR A 221 -18.50 6.20 9.64
C THR A 221 -16.98 6.29 9.75
N PHE A 222 -16.28 6.16 8.60
CA PHE A 222 -14.90 6.64 8.38
C PHE A 222 -14.68 7.23 6.96
N VAL A 223 -15.73 7.32 6.11
CA VAL A 223 -15.55 7.70 4.70
C VAL A 223 -15.57 9.22 4.49
N ASP A 224 -16.05 10.00 5.46
CA ASP A 224 -16.00 11.47 5.40
C ASP A 224 -14.67 12.07 5.90
N ASP A 225 -13.76 11.26 6.46
CA ASP A 225 -12.47 11.72 7.03
C ASP A 225 -11.24 11.34 6.17
N MET A 226 -11.45 10.93 4.91
CA MET A 226 -10.34 10.60 3.98
C MET A 226 -10.06 11.69 2.94
N PHE A 227 -10.58 12.91 3.16
CA PHE A 227 -10.15 14.17 2.56
C PHE A 227 -10.24 15.31 3.57
#